data_AF-D3B175-F1
#
_entry.id   AF-D3B175-F1
#
_cell.length_a   1.000
_cell.length_b   1.000
_cell.length_c   1.000
_cell.angle_alpha   90.00
_cell.angle_beta   90.00
_cell.angle_gamma   90.00
#
_symmetry.space_group_name_H-M   'P 1'
#
loop_
_entity.id
_entity.type
_entity.pdbx_description
1 polymer ?
#
loop_
_entity_poly.entity_id
_entity_poly.type
_entity_poly.pdbx_seq_one_letter_code
_entity_poly.pdbx_strand_id
1 'polypeptide(L)'
;MFKYILIICLFVQLGQSVTFNEIIGYNGLVMSYSAYCFNSSITQWGCPASTCGNILTNDFFDPQWYRLVQEYTVSDSLFYIAVQHNTYYLVFRGTDNKVNALEDVDFVHQAQFPKEYSGSASPLVSKGFYDAWYGNLLIDQLRKPVLEALTSAGCGQFGTCNLMIFGHSFGGAMATLAALDFTYNNYYENIGVYTYGSPRVGNQDFAQLFDSKVENAIRVVYLEDTIPHLPLPAFDLWDSDATYLHVNTEVWIDIPSTDTSVFPTYVVCPVNEELNCSTGSSVPWTQFDSVTSLMEDHRGYFKYNLEVFCHDWTLDDLTVTPTPIPSSFDYPVLELNVTNKWYAGGFNYSNVVGTIKNNGTDDIVNPVWTSTPNIVPIGMFGLTPTVVNGIINWRLSPAGSYTQFMPRGSTLTFSFTSNTTQPWTFTRIK
;
A
#
# COMPACT_ATOMS: atom_id res chain seq x y z
N MET A 1 -52.26 -14.21 -45.39
CA MET A 1 -50.93 -14.66 -44.91
C MET A 1 -50.07 -13.40 -44.74
N PHE A 2 -50.24 -12.67 -43.64
CA PHE A 2 -49.44 -11.47 -43.33
C PHE A 2 -48.31 -11.89 -42.37
N LYS A 3 -47.06 -11.78 -42.83
CA LYS A 3 -45.88 -12.03 -42.01
C LYS A 3 -45.57 -10.76 -41.21
N TYR A 4 -45.69 -10.84 -39.89
CA TYR A 4 -45.17 -9.81 -38.99
C TYR A 4 -43.64 -9.91 -38.95
N ILE A 5 -42.96 -8.84 -39.35
CA ILE A 5 -41.51 -8.69 -39.19
C ILE A 5 -41.30 -8.12 -37.78
N LEU A 6 -40.77 -8.95 -36.88
CA LEU A 6 -40.36 -8.53 -35.54
C LEU A 6 -39.04 -7.76 -35.66
N ILE A 7 -39.09 -6.44 -35.56
CA ILE A 7 -37.89 -5.60 -35.49
C ILE A 7 -37.40 -5.66 -34.04
N ILE A 8 -36.34 -6.44 -33.81
CA ILE A 8 -35.61 -6.44 -32.54
C ILE A 8 -34.74 -5.18 -32.54
N CYS A 9 -35.18 -4.13 -31.84
CA CYS A 9 -34.33 -2.98 -31.54
C CYS A 9 -33.26 -3.43 -30.53
N LEU A 10 -32.07 -3.74 -31.04
CA LEU A 10 -30.85 -3.78 -30.24
C LEU A 10 -30.59 -2.37 -29.72
N PHE A 11 -30.96 -2.10 -28.47
CA PHE A 11 -30.42 -0.98 -27.72
C PHE A 11 -28.94 -1.26 -27.48
N VAL A 12 -28.08 -0.71 -28.33
CA VAL A 12 -26.67 -0.54 -27.99
C VAL A 12 -26.65 0.53 -26.90
N GLN A 13 -26.49 0.13 -25.65
CA GLN A 13 -26.07 1.05 -24.60
C GLN A 13 -24.70 1.58 -25.03
N LEU A 14 -24.67 2.83 -25.50
CA LEU A 14 -23.43 3.58 -25.62
C LEU A 14 -22.90 3.73 -24.19
N GLY A 15 -21.98 2.87 -23.78
CA GLY A 15 -21.26 3.02 -22.51
C GLY A 15 -20.62 4.41 -22.49
N GLN A 16 -20.83 5.14 -21.40
CA GLN A 16 -20.06 6.37 -21.18
C GLN A 16 -18.58 5.98 -21.18
N SER A 17 -17.79 6.57 -22.08
CA SER A 17 -16.34 6.35 -22.07
C SER A 17 -15.77 7.04 -20.84
N VAL A 18 -15.37 6.26 -19.83
CA VAL A 18 -14.59 6.80 -18.70
C VAL A 18 -13.33 7.43 -19.29
N THR A 19 -13.18 8.74 -19.08
CA THR A 19 -12.00 9.47 -19.58
C THR A 19 -10.99 9.54 -18.45
N PHE A 20 -9.78 9.04 -18.70
CA PHE A 20 -8.68 9.18 -17.75
C PHE A 20 -8.33 10.65 -17.58
N ASN A 21 -8.38 11.15 -16.35
CA ASN A 21 -7.90 12.48 -16.01
C ASN A 21 -6.47 12.37 -15.48
N GLU A 22 -5.52 12.85 -16.26
CA GLU A 22 -4.09 12.67 -16.01
C GLU A 22 -3.64 13.40 -14.75
N ILE A 23 -4.21 14.58 -14.47
CA ILE A 23 -3.92 15.36 -13.25
C ILE A 23 -4.38 14.58 -12.01
N ILE A 24 -5.60 14.03 -12.04
CA ILE A 24 -6.13 13.22 -10.92
C ILE A 24 -5.33 11.92 -10.78
N GLY A 25 -4.98 11.25 -11.87
CA GLY A 25 -4.17 10.03 -11.84
C GLY A 25 -2.76 10.28 -11.29
N TYR A 26 -2.14 11.41 -11.64
CA TYR A 26 -0.82 11.74 -11.11
C TYR A 26 -0.88 12.14 -9.63
N ASN A 27 -1.84 12.99 -9.25
CA ASN A 27 -2.03 13.41 -7.86
C ASN A 27 -2.43 12.23 -6.98
N GLY A 28 -3.31 11.35 -7.46
CA GLY A 28 -3.72 10.15 -6.74
C GLY A 28 -2.56 9.18 -6.50
N LEU A 29 -1.57 9.11 -7.40
CA LEU A 29 -0.36 8.35 -7.14
C LEU A 29 0.50 9.00 -6.06
N VAL A 30 0.77 10.30 -6.15
CA VAL A 30 1.57 11.03 -5.14
C VAL A 30 0.94 10.84 -3.75
N MET A 31 -0.39 10.88 -3.67
CA MET A 31 -1.14 10.59 -2.45
C MET A 31 -1.01 9.12 -2.02
N SER A 32 -1.11 8.17 -2.95
CA SER A 32 -0.95 6.74 -2.65
C SER A 32 0.45 6.39 -2.16
N TYR A 33 1.49 7.02 -2.70
CA TYR A 33 2.88 6.85 -2.27
C TYR A 33 3.13 7.58 -0.94
N SER A 34 2.51 8.73 -0.70
CA SER A 34 2.64 9.41 0.59
C SER A 34 2.07 8.58 1.75
N ALA A 35 1.13 7.68 1.49
CA ALA A 35 0.61 6.75 2.49
C ALA A 35 1.69 5.81 3.08
N TYR A 36 2.83 5.65 2.40
CA TYR A 36 3.99 4.90 2.87
C TYR A 36 5.00 5.77 3.65
N CYS A 37 4.84 7.09 3.65
CA CYS A 37 5.73 8.01 4.34
C CYS A 37 5.39 8.16 5.83
N PHE A 38 6.29 8.79 6.58
CA PHE A 38 6.08 9.03 8.00
C PHE A 38 4.85 9.90 8.26
N ASN A 39 4.09 9.54 9.29
CA ASN A 39 2.88 10.26 9.74
C ASN A 39 3.14 11.77 9.93
N SER A 40 4.27 12.16 10.53
CA SER A 40 4.61 13.58 10.73
C SER A 40 4.70 14.36 9.42
N SER A 41 5.15 13.72 8.34
CA SER A 41 5.32 14.34 7.03
C SER A 41 3.98 14.42 6.28
N ILE A 42 3.07 13.45 6.50
CA ILE A 42 1.69 13.48 5.96
C ILE A 42 0.85 14.53 6.69
N THR A 43 0.89 14.55 8.03
CA THR A 43 0.08 15.46 8.88
C THR A 43 0.40 16.94 8.69
N GLN A 44 1.65 17.27 8.42
CA GLN A 44 2.07 18.64 8.12
C GLN A 44 2.02 18.97 6.63
N TRP A 45 1.64 18.01 5.79
CA TRP A 45 1.75 18.08 4.34
C TRP A 45 3.13 18.57 3.87
N GLY A 46 4.18 18.06 4.52
CA GLY A 46 5.58 18.43 4.32
C GLY A 46 6.21 17.86 3.05
N CYS A 47 5.41 17.69 1.99
CA CYS A 47 5.88 17.16 0.72
C CYS A 47 6.87 18.16 0.08
N PRO A 48 8.09 17.73 -0.28
CA PRO A 48 9.08 18.61 -0.90
C PRO A 48 8.58 19.23 -2.21
N ALA A 49 8.98 20.47 -2.49
CA ALA A 49 8.62 21.16 -3.74
C ALA A 49 9.09 20.39 -5.00
N SER A 50 10.18 19.63 -4.91
CA SER A 50 10.65 18.74 -5.98
C SER A 50 9.66 17.63 -6.34
N THR A 51 8.86 17.19 -5.36
CA THR A 51 7.83 16.15 -5.51
C THR A 51 6.47 16.79 -5.79
N CYS A 52 5.96 17.60 -4.86
CA CYS A 52 4.59 18.14 -4.92
C CYS A 52 4.45 19.45 -5.72
N GLY A 53 5.53 20.23 -5.88
CA GLY A 53 5.56 21.47 -6.65
C GLY A 53 5.77 21.26 -8.16
N ASN A 54 5.42 20.10 -8.69
CA ASN A 54 5.57 19.79 -10.11
C ASN A 54 4.40 20.36 -10.93
N ILE A 55 4.67 20.88 -12.14
CA ILE A 55 3.64 21.46 -13.01
C ILE A 55 2.45 20.53 -13.30
N LEU A 56 2.67 19.22 -13.31
CA LEU A 56 1.63 18.21 -13.54
C LEU A 56 0.64 18.10 -12.38
N THR A 57 1.01 18.52 -11.17
CA THR A 57 0.10 18.51 -10.02
C THR A 57 -0.89 19.67 -10.07
N ASN A 58 -0.66 20.69 -10.91
CA ASN A 58 -1.50 21.88 -11.04
C ASN A 58 -1.81 22.53 -9.67
N ASP A 59 -0.76 22.71 -8.87
CA ASP A 59 -0.79 23.27 -7.51
C ASP A 59 -1.72 22.53 -6.53
N PHE A 60 -2.12 21.30 -6.85
CA PHE A 60 -3.05 20.50 -6.05
C PHE A 60 -2.58 20.30 -4.60
N PHE A 61 -1.27 20.27 -4.39
CA PHE A 61 -0.63 20.06 -3.10
C PHE A 61 -0.18 21.35 -2.40
N ASP A 62 -0.59 22.53 -2.89
CA ASP A 62 -0.31 23.78 -2.20
C ASP A 62 -0.99 23.79 -0.81
N PRO A 63 -0.21 23.96 0.28
CA PRO A 63 -0.71 23.92 1.65
C PRO A 63 -1.84 24.92 1.94
N GLN A 64 -1.98 26.00 1.15
CA GLN A 64 -3.06 26.97 1.33
C GLN A 64 -4.45 26.40 1.03
N TRP A 65 -4.53 25.35 0.20
CA TRP A 65 -5.79 24.77 -0.26
C TRP A 65 -6.14 23.48 0.45
N TYR A 66 -5.26 22.98 1.31
CA TYR A 66 -5.35 21.67 1.89
C TYR A 66 -5.53 21.71 3.40
N ARG A 67 -6.51 20.96 3.89
CA ARG A 67 -6.63 20.63 5.31
C ARG A 67 -6.54 19.11 5.42
N LEU A 68 -5.41 18.58 5.87
CA LEU A 68 -5.40 17.17 6.27
C LEU A 68 -6.32 17.04 7.48
N VAL A 69 -7.30 16.14 7.40
CA VAL A 69 -8.32 16.05 8.44
C VAL A 69 -8.02 14.92 9.42
N GLN A 70 -7.47 13.79 8.97
CA GLN A 70 -7.17 12.70 9.89
C GLN A 70 -6.33 11.55 9.27
N GLU A 71 -5.49 10.91 10.10
CA GLU A 71 -4.83 9.63 9.81
C GLU A 71 -5.31 8.59 10.82
N TYR A 72 -5.49 7.35 10.37
CA TYR A 72 -5.86 6.24 11.23
C TYR A 72 -5.02 5.00 10.94
N THR A 73 -4.32 4.53 11.97
CA THR A 73 -3.58 3.28 11.94
C THR A 73 -4.47 2.17 12.47
N VAL A 74 -4.74 1.14 11.66
CA VAL A 74 -5.49 -0.05 12.10
C VAL A 74 -4.60 -1.26 11.85
N SER A 75 -4.00 -1.79 12.93
CA SER A 75 -2.97 -2.84 12.83
C SER A 75 -1.82 -2.39 11.90
N ASP A 76 -1.38 -3.25 10.96
CA ASP A 76 -0.33 -2.98 9.96
C ASP A 76 -0.80 -2.22 8.70
N SER A 77 -2.09 -1.92 8.59
CA SER A 77 -2.67 -1.20 7.45
C SER A 77 -2.90 0.27 7.80
N LEU A 78 -2.40 1.17 6.94
CA LEU A 78 -2.58 2.60 7.07
C LEU A 78 -3.57 3.11 6.03
N PHE A 79 -4.49 3.94 6.46
CA PHE A 79 -5.21 4.83 5.56
C PHE A 79 -5.25 6.24 6.17
N TYR A 80 -5.39 7.24 5.30
CA TYR A 80 -5.61 8.61 5.75
C TYR A 80 -6.73 9.27 4.95
N ILE A 81 -7.23 10.36 5.52
CA ILE A 81 -8.26 11.21 4.92
C ILE A 81 -7.76 12.63 4.81
N ALA A 82 -7.92 13.12 3.61
CA ALA A 82 -7.47 14.40 3.14
C ALA A 82 -8.65 15.19 2.59
N VAL A 83 -8.69 16.50 2.83
CA VAL A 83 -9.80 17.33 2.37
C VAL A 83 -9.28 18.57 1.67
N GLN A 84 -9.81 18.79 0.47
CA GLN A 84 -9.58 19.98 -0.33
C GLN A 84 -10.93 20.47 -0.84
N HIS A 85 -11.34 21.68 -0.45
CA HIS A 85 -12.67 22.22 -0.75
C HIS A 85 -13.81 21.27 -0.29
N ASN A 86 -14.63 20.73 -1.19
CA ASN A 86 -15.70 19.76 -0.91
C ASN A 86 -15.35 18.33 -1.39
N THR A 87 -14.07 18.07 -1.66
CA THR A 87 -13.57 16.76 -2.08
C THR A 87 -12.77 16.12 -0.96
N TYR A 88 -13.11 14.88 -0.69
CA TYR A 88 -12.52 14.03 0.33
C TYR A 88 -11.71 12.96 -0.37
N TYR A 89 -10.45 12.80 0.02
CA TYR A 89 -9.56 11.78 -0.52
C TYR A 89 -9.31 10.75 0.56
N LEU A 90 -9.83 9.55 0.35
CA LEU A 90 -9.56 8.37 1.15
C LEU A 90 -8.41 7.60 0.49
N VAL A 91 -7.30 7.46 1.20
CA VAL A 91 -6.08 6.89 0.61
C VAL A 91 -5.64 5.68 1.41
N PHE A 92 -5.57 4.54 0.75
CA PHE A 92 -5.10 3.29 1.32
C PHE A 92 -3.64 3.03 0.97
N ARG A 93 -2.83 2.75 1.99
CA ARG A 93 -1.47 2.25 1.83
C ARG A 93 -1.52 0.77 1.47
N GLY A 94 -0.57 0.30 0.65
CA GLY A 94 -0.29 -1.13 0.53
C GLY A 94 0.69 -1.65 1.60
N THR A 95 1.02 -2.93 1.56
CA THR A 95 1.95 -3.53 2.53
C THR A 95 3.41 -3.22 2.18
N ASP A 96 4.28 -2.99 3.16
CA ASP A 96 5.72 -2.77 2.95
C ASP A 96 6.45 -4.03 2.47
N ASN A 97 5.95 -5.20 2.86
CA ASN A 97 6.47 -6.49 2.43
C ASN A 97 5.51 -7.14 1.44
N LYS A 98 5.48 -6.61 0.22
CA LYS A 98 4.50 -6.95 -0.82
C LYS A 98 4.56 -8.40 -1.29
N VAL A 99 5.73 -9.04 -1.25
CA VAL A 99 5.87 -10.45 -1.62
C VAL A 99 5.34 -11.37 -0.53
N ASN A 100 5.66 -11.12 0.74
CA ASN A 100 5.00 -11.83 1.83
C ASN A 100 3.50 -11.55 1.83
N ALA A 101 3.06 -10.32 1.52
CA ALA A 101 1.65 -10.01 1.43
C ALA A 101 0.94 -10.85 0.36
N LEU A 102 1.57 -11.13 -0.79
CA LEU A 102 0.98 -12.01 -1.79
C LEU A 102 0.95 -13.50 -1.38
N GLU A 103 1.91 -13.93 -0.56
CA GLU A 103 1.95 -15.29 0.00
C GLU A 103 1.00 -15.46 1.19
N ASP A 104 0.85 -14.41 2.01
CA ASP A 104 0.06 -14.37 3.24
C ASP A 104 -1.41 -14.01 2.98
N VAL A 105 -1.71 -13.30 1.88
CA VAL A 105 -3.09 -13.02 1.48
C VAL A 105 -3.69 -14.28 0.89
N ASP A 106 -4.74 -14.77 1.54
CA ASP A 106 -5.49 -15.94 1.12
C ASP A 106 -6.22 -15.68 -0.21
N PHE A 107 -5.52 -15.96 -1.31
CA PHE A 107 -6.04 -15.98 -2.67
C PHE A 107 -6.66 -17.32 -3.06
N VAL A 108 -6.39 -18.36 -2.27
CA VAL A 108 -6.90 -19.71 -2.49
C VAL A 108 -8.39 -19.75 -2.17
N HIS A 109 -8.80 -19.12 -1.08
CA HIS A 109 -10.21 -19.05 -0.70
C HIS A 109 -10.84 -17.73 -1.11
N GLN A 110 -12.16 -17.76 -1.32
CA GLN A 110 -12.95 -16.58 -1.62
C GLN A 110 -14.13 -16.43 -0.66
N ALA A 111 -14.59 -15.19 -0.47
CA ALA A 111 -15.73 -14.85 0.35
C ALA A 111 -16.75 -14.00 -0.43
N GLN A 112 -18.03 -14.15 -0.10
CA GLN A 112 -19.09 -13.36 -0.72
C GLN A 112 -18.96 -11.88 -0.39
N PHE A 113 -18.99 -11.05 -1.42
CA PHE A 113 -18.92 -9.59 -1.28
C PHE A 113 -19.85 -8.91 -2.29
N PRO A 114 -20.73 -7.97 -1.88
CA PRO A 114 -20.97 -7.52 -0.51
C PRO A 114 -21.56 -8.61 0.40
N LYS A 115 -21.39 -8.46 1.72
CA LYS A 115 -21.80 -9.46 2.71
C LYS A 115 -23.30 -9.82 2.63
N GLU A 116 -24.14 -8.84 2.34
CA GLU A 116 -25.60 -8.98 2.20
C GLU A 116 -26.04 -8.93 0.73
N TYR A 117 -25.26 -9.55 -0.16
CA TYR A 117 -25.68 -9.73 -1.55
C TYR A 117 -26.87 -10.71 -1.64
N SER A 118 -27.92 -10.29 -2.35
CA SER A 118 -29.18 -11.03 -2.50
C SER A 118 -29.55 -11.35 -3.95
N GLY A 119 -28.66 -11.04 -4.89
CA GLY A 119 -28.84 -11.38 -6.31
C GLY A 119 -28.59 -12.87 -6.59
N SER A 120 -28.89 -13.29 -7.82
CA SER A 120 -28.67 -14.66 -8.27
C SER A 120 -27.22 -14.98 -8.66
N ALA A 121 -26.38 -13.95 -8.82
CA ALA A 121 -24.95 -14.11 -9.06
C ALA A 121 -24.21 -14.51 -7.77
N SER A 122 -22.95 -14.91 -7.89
CA SER A 122 -22.08 -15.22 -6.77
C SER A 122 -20.83 -14.33 -6.80
N PRO A 123 -20.94 -13.04 -6.45
CA PRO A 123 -19.79 -12.15 -6.40
C PRO A 123 -18.89 -12.54 -5.22
N LEU A 124 -17.68 -13.02 -5.56
CA LEU A 124 -16.70 -13.50 -4.60
C LEU A 124 -15.40 -12.69 -4.72
N VAL A 125 -14.76 -12.41 -3.58
CA VAL A 125 -13.45 -11.75 -3.50
C VAL A 125 -12.46 -12.61 -2.74
N SER A 126 -11.16 -12.38 -2.90
CA SER A 126 -10.14 -13.05 -2.08
C SER A 126 -10.48 -12.96 -0.59
N LYS A 127 -10.36 -14.10 0.09
CA LYS A 127 -10.64 -14.18 1.53
C LYS A 127 -9.71 -13.29 2.35
N GLY A 128 -8.44 -13.17 1.95
CA GLY A 128 -7.49 -12.28 2.61
C GLY A 128 -7.89 -10.80 2.48
N PHE A 129 -8.34 -10.36 1.30
CA PHE A 129 -8.87 -9.00 1.14
C PHE A 129 -10.17 -8.77 1.90
N TYR A 130 -11.07 -9.75 1.89
CA TYR A 130 -12.31 -9.70 2.67
C TYR A 130 -12.02 -9.53 4.17
N ASP A 131 -11.08 -10.30 4.70
CA ASP A 131 -10.72 -10.28 6.11
C ASP A 131 -10.01 -8.98 6.51
N ALA A 132 -9.20 -8.39 5.64
CA ALA A 132 -8.64 -7.06 5.90
C ALA A 132 -9.74 -5.99 5.98
N TRP A 133 -10.78 -6.08 5.14
CA TRP A 133 -11.87 -5.11 5.13
C TRP A 133 -12.82 -5.28 6.33
N TYR A 134 -13.32 -6.49 6.57
CA TYR A 134 -14.36 -6.77 7.58
C TYR A 134 -13.83 -7.35 8.90
N GLY A 135 -12.55 -7.72 8.97
CA GLY A 135 -11.93 -8.38 10.11
C GLY A 135 -12.29 -9.86 10.24
N ASN A 136 -11.48 -10.57 11.02
CA ASN A 136 -11.75 -11.94 11.47
C ASN A 136 -11.19 -12.13 12.90
N LEU A 137 -10.99 -13.37 13.36
CA LEU A 137 -10.43 -13.65 14.70
C LEU A 137 -8.95 -13.26 14.86
N LEU A 138 -8.22 -13.08 13.77
CA LEU A 138 -6.77 -12.85 13.70
C LEU A 138 -6.40 -11.48 13.11
N ILE A 139 -7.32 -10.83 12.40
CA ILE A 139 -7.10 -9.59 11.63
C ILE A 139 -8.15 -8.56 12.04
N ASP A 140 -7.69 -7.37 12.43
CA ASP A 140 -8.56 -6.22 12.71
C ASP A 140 -9.18 -5.66 11.42
N GLN A 141 -10.42 -5.17 11.51
CA GLN A 141 -11.16 -4.67 10.35
C GLN A 141 -10.79 -3.23 9.97
N LEU A 142 -10.62 -2.94 8.68
CA LEU A 142 -10.43 -1.57 8.17
C LEU A 142 -11.74 -0.79 8.03
N ARG A 143 -12.84 -1.46 7.70
CA ARG A 143 -14.10 -0.81 7.32
C ARG A 143 -14.61 0.17 8.38
N LYS A 144 -14.72 -0.27 9.64
CA LYS A 144 -15.30 0.55 10.71
C LYS A 144 -14.46 1.82 10.97
N PRO A 145 -13.14 1.74 11.18
CA PRO A 145 -12.29 2.91 11.30
C PRO A 145 -12.40 3.87 10.10
N VAL A 146 -12.46 3.36 8.87
CA VAL A 146 -12.63 4.19 7.67
C VAL A 146 -13.92 5.01 7.70
N LEU A 147 -15.05 4.37 8.04
CA LEU A 147 -16.34 5.05 8.13
C LEU A 147 -16.37 6.09 9.26
N GLU A 148 -15.78 5.78 10.41
CA GLU A 148 -15.66 6.71 11.54
C GLU A 148 -14.78 7.92 11.18
N ALA A 149 -13.70 7.68 10.45
CA ALA A 149 -12.77 8.69 9.95
C ALA A 149 -13.44 9.63 8.95
N LEU A 150 -14.14 9.09 7.95
CA LEU A 150 -14.87 9.87 6.95
C LEU A 150 -15.94 10.74 7.60
N THR A 151 -16.68 10.17 8.55
CA THR A 151 -17.67 10.89 9.36
C THR A 151 -17.02 12.03 10.15
N SER A 152 -15.91 11.76 10.82
CA SER A 152 -15.16 12.76 11.60
C SER A 152 -14.61 13.88 10.71
N ALA A 153 -14.26 13.58 9.46
CA ALA A 153 -13.80 14.57 8.50
C ALA A 153 -14.92 15.46 7.93
N GLY A 154 -16.19 15.08 8.11
CA GLY A 154 -17.35 15.78 7.58
C GLY A 154 -17.97 15.16 6.33
N CYS A 155 -17.47 13.99 5.90
CA CYS A 155 -18.06 13.17 4.84
C CYS A 155 -18.70 11.93 5.46
N GLY A 156 -19.71 12.15 6.31
CA GLY A 156 -20.47 11.05 6.90
C GLY A 156 -21.30 10.29 5.89
N GLN A 157 -21.71 9.08 6.26
CA GLN A 157 -22.63 8.27 5.44
C GLN A 157 -23.89 9.09 5.13
N PHE A 158 -24.34 9.05 3.88
CA PHE A 158 -25.46 9.82 3.33
C PHE A 158 -25.22 11.35 3.26
N GLY A 159 -23.97 11.78 3.34
CA GLY A 159 -23.56 13.18 3.16
C GLY A 159 -23.38 13.58 1.69
N THR A 160 -23.41 14.89 1.43
CA THR A 160 -23.18 15.48 0.10
C THR A 160 -21.70 15.82 -0.10
N CYS A 161 -20.84 14.80 -0.03
CA CYS A 161 -19.40 14.93 -0.29
C CYS A 161 -19.01 14.24 -1.59
N ASN A 162 -17.97 14.77 -2.24
CA ASN A 162 -17.30 14.08 -3.35
C ASN A 162 -16.17 13.23 -2.77
N LEU A 163 -16.25 11.91 -2.93
CA LEU A 163 -15.26 10.98 -2.40
C LEU A 163 -14.36 10.46 -3.52
N MET A 164 -13.07 10.73 -3.41
CA MET A 164 -12.03 10.13 -4.24
C MET A 164 -11.30 9.07 -3.40
N ILE A 165 -11.18 7.86 -3.93
CA ILE A 165 -10.53 6.74 -3.26
C ILE A 165 -9.29 6.37 -4.05
N PHE A 166 -8.14 6.40 -3.37
CA PHE A 166 -6.85 6.08 -3.95
C PHE A 166 -6.19 4.91 -3.23
N GLY A 167 -5.41 4.14 -3.97
CA GLY A 167 -4.63 3.06 -3.37
C GLY A 167 -3.61 2.46 -4.32
N HIS A 168 -2.45 2.13 -3.78
CA HIS A 168 -1.38 1.46 -4.50
C HIS A 168 -1.17 0.03 -3.97
N SER A 169 -0.90 -0.94 -4.86
CA SER A 169 -0.67 -2.35 -4.48
C SER A 169 -1.87 -2.93 -3.71
N PHE A 170 -1.64 -3.54 -2.54
CA PHE A 170 -2.68 -3.96 -1.59
C PHE A 170 -3.69 -2.83 -1.26
N GLY A 171 -3.25 -1.58 -1.19
CA GLY A 171 -4.13 -0.43 -0.99
C GLY A 171 -5.12 -0.25 -2.15
N GLY A 172 -4.74 -0.63 -3.37
CA GLY A 172 -5.64 -0.68 -4.53
C GLY A 172 -6.77 -1.69 -4.36
N ALA A 173 -6.48 -2.88 -3.80
CA ALA A 173 -7.50 -3.86 -3.48
C ALA A 173 -8.50 -3.33 -2.43
N MET A 174 -8.00 -2.66 -1.39
CA MET A 174 -8.84 -2.03 -0.36
C MET A 174 -9.68 -0.88 -0.93
N ALA A 175 -9.10 -0.05 -1.81
CA ALA A 175 -9.83 1.02 -2.50
C ALA A 175 -11.00 0.47 -3.33
N THR A 176 -10.79 -0.64 -4.04
CA THR A 176 -11.83 -1.35 -4.79
C THR A 176 -12.92 -1.87 -3.85
N LEU A 177 -12.59 -2.61 -2.78
CA LEU A 177 -13.61 -3.10 -1.85
C LEU A 177 -14.41 -1.96 -1.20
N ALA A 178 -13.73 -0.88 -0.78
CA ALA A 178 -14.36 0.29 -0.19
C ALA A 178 -15.36 0.94 -1.15
N ALA A 179 -14.97 1.15 -2.41
CA ALA A 179 -15.82 1.77 -3.42
C ALA A 179 -17.12 0.99 -3.64
N LEU A 180 -17.04 -0.34 -3.79
CA LEU A 180 -18.23 -1.16 -3.98
C LEU A 180 -19.09 -1.24 -2.72
N ASP A 181 -18.50 -1.43 -1.53
CA ASP A 181 -19.24 -1.44 -0.27
C ASP A 181 -20.01 -0.13 -0.07
N PHE A 182 -19.36 1.01 -0.31
CA PHE A 182 -20.00 2.31 -0.13
C PHE A 182 -21.10 2.57 -1.16
N THR A 183 -20.85 2.24 -2.43
CA THR A 183 -21.83 2.41 -3.49
C THR A 183 -23.02 1.47 -3.31
N TYR A 184 -22.78 0.19 -3.00
CA TYR A 184 -23.83 -0.81 -2.80
C TYR A 184 -24.75 -0.45 -1.64
N ASN A 185 -24.20 0.10 -0.55
CA ASN A 185 -24.98 0.57 0.59
C ASN A 185 -25.52 2.00 0.44
N ASN A 186 -25.31 2.65 -0.70
CA ASN A 186 -25.71 4.04 -0.99
C ASN A 186 -25.20 5.05 0.05
N TYR A 187 -23.97 4.86 0.57
CA TYR A 187 -23.39 5.76 1.56
C TYR A 187 -22.93 7.09 0.95
N TYR A 188 -22.45 7.08 -0.29
CA TYR A 188 -22.00 8.28 -0.99
C TYR A 188 -22.51 8.27 -2.42
N GLU A 189 -22.94 9.43 -2.93
CA GLU A 189 -23.49 9.56 -4.29
C GLU A 189 -22.38 9.67 -5.34
N ASN A 190 -21.27 10.34 -5.01
CA ASN A 190 -20.17 10.62 -5.94
C ASN A 190 -18.89 9.96 -5.46
N ILE A 191 -18.57 8.79 -6.00
CA ILE A 191 -17.32 8.06 -5.73
C ILE A 191 -16.49 7.99 -7.02
N GLY A 192 -15.23 8.43 -6.93
CA GLY A 192 -14.20 8.20 -7.94
C GLY A 192 -13.08 7.35 -7.38
N VAL A 193 -12.52 6.43 -8.17
CA VAL A 193 -11.48 5.50 -7.73
C VAL A 193 -10.31 5.53 -8.69
N TYR A 194 -9.10 5.69 -8.16
CA TYR A 194 -7.86 5.46 -8.92
C TYR A 194 -6.96 4.52 -8.16
N THR A 195 -6.62 3.39 -8.77
CA THR A 195 -5.69 2.42 -8.18
C THR A 195 -4.43 2.31 -9.02
N TYR A 196 -3.32 1.95 -8.38
CA TYR A 196 -2.00 1.86 -9.01
C TYR A 196 -1.38 0.51 -8.68
N GLY A 197 -1.09 -0.31 -9.67
CA GLY A 197 -0.52 -1.65 -9.43
C GLY A 197 -1.43 -2.54 -8.58
N SER A 198 -2.75 -2.37 -8.68
CA SER A 198 -3.71 -3.16 -7.91
C SER A 198 -3.76 -4.60 -8.43
N PRO A 199 -3.72 -5.61 -7.54
CA PRO A 199 -4.00 -6.99 -7.93
C PRO A 199 -5.48 -7.16 -8.33
N ARG A 200 -5.82 -8.30 -8.93
CA ARG A 200 -7.21 -8.73 -9.12
C ARG A 200 -7.85 -8.99 -7.76
N VAL A 201 -9.08 -8.53 -7.56
CA VAL A 201 -9.73 -8.53 -6.23
C VAL A 201 -10.73 -9.66 -6.07
N GLY A 202 -11.45 -10.00 -7.13
CA GLY A 202 -12.53 -10.99 -7.07
C GLY A 202 -12.83 -11.63 -8.42
N ASN A 203 -13.84 -12.49 -8.41
CA ASN A 203 -14.25 -13.26 -9.58
C ASN A 203 -15.02 -12.42 -10.61
N GLN A 204 -15.42 -13.06 -11.70
CA GLN A 204 -16.17 -12.41 -12.78
C GLN A 204 -17.48 -11.77 -12.30
N ASP A 205 -18.25 -12.45 -11.42
CA ASP A 205 -19.51 -11.90 -10.90
C ASP A 205 -19.28 -10.66 -10.03
N PHE A 206 -18.19 -10.64 -9.26
CA PHE A 206 -17.75 -9.45 -8.52
C PHE A 206 -17.37 -8.32 -9.47
N ALA A 207 -16.58 -8.58 -10.52
CA ALA A 207 -16.18 -7.56 -11.47
C ALA A 207 -17.38 -6.96 -12.21
N GLN A 208 -18.32 -7.81 -12.65
CA GLN A 208 -19.56 -7.35 -13.29
C GLN A 208 -20.43 -6.52 -12.34
N LEU A 209 -20.55 -6.95 -11.08
CA LEU A 209 -21.26 -6.17 -10.07
C LEU A 209 -20.58 -4.82 -9.83
N PHE A 210 -19.25 -4.81 -9.72
CA PHE A 210 -18.46 -3.59 -9.56
C PHE A 210 -18.68 -2.63 -10.73
N ASP A 211 -18.46 -3.08 -11.96
CA ASP A 211 -18.60 -2.28 -13.18
C ASP A 211 -20.03 -1.74 -13.35
N SER A 212 -21.05 -2.45 -12.84
CA SER A 212 -22.45 -2.00 -12.88
C SER A 212 -22.82 -0.95 -11.82
N LYS A 213 -21.98 -0.76 -10.80
CA LYS A 213 -22.25 0.11 -9.65
C LYS A 213 -21.30 1.29 -9.57
N VAL A 214 -20.00 1.06 -9.75
CA VAL A 214 -18.95 2.06 -9.58
C VAL A 214 -18.57 2.59 -10.96
N GLU A 215 -19.20 3.69 -11.35
CA GLU A 215 -19.06 4.26 -12.70
C GLU A 215 -17.66 4.86 -12.96
N ASN A 216 -17.05 5.47 -11.95
CA ASN A 216 -15.79 6.22 -12.09
C ASN A 216 -14.64 5.48 -11.41
N ALA A 217 -14.09 4.45 -12.05
CA ALA A 217 -12.95 3.71 -11.55
C ALA A 217 -11.89 3.49 -12.63
N ILE A 218 -10.65 3.85 -12.32
CA ILE A 218 -9.48 3.68 -13.16
C ILE A 218 -8.47 2.80 -12.44
N ARG A 219 -7.92 1.82 -13.15
CA ARG A 219 -6.72 1.09 -12.73
C ARG A 219 -5.54 1.53 -13.58
N VAL A 220 -4.52 2.10 -12.97
CA VAL A 220 -3.26 2.43 -13.63
C VAL A 220 -2.29 1.26 -13.47
N VAL A 221 -1.75 0.79 -14.59
CA VAL A 221 -0.71 -0.24 -14.65
C VAL A 221 0.51 0.34 -15.34
N TYR A 222 1.69 0.09 -14.79
CA TYR A 222 2.96 0.60 -15.32
C TYR A 222 3.83 -0.53 -15.85
N LEU A 223 4.26 -0.43 -17.10
CA LEU A 223 5.16 -1.37 -17.78
C LEU A 223 4.77 -2.83 -17.53
N GLU A 224 5.73 -3.66 -17.09
CA GLU A 224 5.55 -5.06 -16.76
C GLU A 224 5.33 -5.30 -15.26
N ASP A 225 4.68 -4.36 -14.54
CA ASP A 225 4.32 -4.54 -13.14
C ASP A 225 3.58 -5.88 -12.93
N THR A 226 4.20 -6.75 -12.13
CA THR A 226 3.74 -8.12 -11.93
C THR A 226 2.52 -8.24 -11.03
N ILE A 227 2.24 -7.24 -10.18
CA ILE A 227 1.18 -7.32 -9.16
C ILE A 227 -0.23 -7.31 -9.78
N PRO A 228 -0.56 -6.44 -10.76
CA PRO A 228 -1.82 -6.53 -11.49
C PRO A 228 -2.10 -7.89 -12.11
N HIS A 229 -1.08 -8.68 -12.42
CA HIS A 229 -1.29 -10.00 -13.02
C HIS A 229 -1.54 -11.09 -11.99
N LEU A 230 -1.65 -10.73 -10.71
CA LEU A 230 -1.96 -11.63 -9.60
C LEU A 230 -3.29 -11.25 -8.91
N PRO A 231 -4.02 -12.22 -8.34
CA PRO A 231 -3.87 -13.66 -8.58
C PRO A 231 -4.14 -14.01 -10.04
N LEU A 232 -3.66 -15.17 -10.51
CA LEU A 232 -3.93 -15.63 -11.88
C LEU A 232 -5.45 -15.78 -12.12
N PRO A 233 -5.94 -15.59 -13.37
CA PRO A 233 -7.38 -15.61 -13.66
C PRO A 233 -8.09 -16.90 -13.23
N ALA A 234 -7.38 -18.02 -13.35
CA ALA A 234 -7.74 -19.29 -12.73
C ALA A 234 -6.63 -19.65 -11.74
N PHE A 235 -6.99 -19.80 -10.48
CA PHE A 235 -6.05 -20.16 -9.42
C PHE A 235 -6.22 -21.65 -9.08
N ASP A 236 -5.83 -22.53 -10.01
CA ASP A 236 -5.90 -23.99 -9.87
C ASP A 236 -4.67 -24.55 -9.15
N LEU A 237 -4.44 -24.05 -7.94
CA LEU A 237 -3.42 -24.56 -7.02
C LEU A 237 -4.12 -25.06 -5.74
N TRP A 238 -3.71 -26.22 -5.24
CA TRP A 238 -4.23 -26.84 -4.01
C TRP A 238 -5.73 -27.12 -4.00
N ASP A 239 -6.28 -27.63 -5.12
CA ASP A 239 -7.70 -28.00 -5.27
C ASP A 239 -8.69 -26.83 -5.10
N SER A 240 -8.27 -25.60 -5.40
CA SER A 240 -9.14 -24.42 -5.40
C SER A 240 -9.75 -24.13 -6.77
N ASP A 241 -11.06 -23.81 -6.77
CA ASP A 241 -11.79 -23.31 -7.94
C ASP A 241 -11.85 -21.76 -7.98
N ALA A 242 -10.94 -21.08 -7.26
CA ALA A 242 -10.93 -19.62 -7.20
C ALA A 242 -10.63 -19.01 -8.57
N THR A 243 -11.47 -18.06 -8.98
CA THR A 243 -11.31 -17.31 -10.23
C THR A 243 -11.21 -15.83 -9.95
N TYR A 244 -10.42 -15.14 -10.77
CA TYR A 244 -10.14 -13.72 -10.62
C TYR A 244 -10.26 -12.98 -11.95
N LEU A 245 -10.89 -11.81 -11.91
CA LEU A 245 -11.01 -10.92 -13.05
C LEU A 245 -10.80 -9.48 -12.57
N HIS A 246 -10.10 -8.68 -13.36
CA HIS A 246 -10.01 -7.24 -13.10
C HIS A 246 -11.37 -6.55 -13.23
N VAL A 247 -11.48 -5.43 -12.51
CA VAL A 247 -12.60 -4.50 -12.60
C VAL A 247 -12.19 -3.30 -13.47
N ASN A 248 -13.18 -2.67 -14.11
CA ASN A 248 -13.13 -1.38 -14.80
C ASN A 248 -12.03 -1.19 -15.84
N THR A 249 -11.91 0.07 -16.26
CA THR A 249 -10.97 0.57 -17.25
C THR A 249 -9.53 0.54 -16.75
N GLU A 250 -8.68 -0.10 -17.53
CA GLU A 250 -7.23 -0.05 -17.39
C GLU A 250 -6.65 1.15 -18.15
N VAL A 251 -5.69 1.80 -17.52
CA VAL A 251 -4.80 2.79 -18.13
C VAL A 251 -3.40 2.24 -18.01
N TRP A 252 -2.87 1.74 -19.13
CA TRP A 252 -1.55 1.13 -19.18
C TRP A 252 -0.51 2.13 -19.68
N ILE A 253 0.49 2.40 -18.84
CA ILE A 253 1.65 3.21 -19.20
C ILE A 253 2.73 2.24 -19.69
N ASP A 254 2.80 2.07 -21.02
CA ASP A 254 3.70 1.13 -21.71
C ASP A 254 5.04 1.77 -22.09
N ILE A 255 5.11 3.11 -22.10
CA ILE A 255 6.32 3.86 -22.44
C ILE A 255 6.67 4.80 -21.28
N PRO A 256 7.85 4.62 -20.65
CA PRO A 256 8.28 5.51 -19.58
C PRO A 256 8.64 6.89 -20.16
N SER A 257 8.28 7.96 -19.45
CA SER A 257 8.73 9.32 -19.80
C SER A 257 9.97 9.70 -19.02
N THR A 258 11.01 10.18 -19.71
CA THR A 258 12.17 10.81 -19.07
C THR A 258 11.94 12.30 -18.79
N ASP A 259 10.93 12.90 -19.42
CA ASP A 259 10.53 14.27 -19.17
C ASP A 259 9.49 14.30 -18.05
N THR A 260 9.89 14.87 -16.91
CA THR A 260 9.07 14.97 -15.70
C THR A 260 8.06 16.11 -15.72
N SER A 261 7.99 16.88 -16.82
CA SER A 261 7.06 17.99 -17.03
C SER A 261 5.85 17.64 -17.90
N VAL A 262 5.79 16.42 -18.42
CA VAL A 262 4.69 15.92 -19.25
C VAL A 262 4.17 14.59 -18.71
N PHE A 263 2.87 14.33 -18.89
CA PHE A 263 2.32 13.01 -18.60
C PHE A 263 2.89 11.96 -19.56
N PRO A 264 3.18 10.74 -19.08
CA PRO A 264 3.64 9.66 -19.95
C PRO A 264 2.57 9.29 -20.97
N THR A 265 2.99 8.65 -22.06
CA THR A 265 2.04 8.06 -23.02
C THR A 265 1.38 6.85 -22.38
N TYR A 266 0.10 6.63 -22.69
CA TYR A 266 -0.67 5.52 -22.15
C TYR A 266 -1.70 5.00 -23.15
N VAL A 267 -2.13 3.76 -22.92
CA VAL A 267 -3.24 3.09 -23.61
C VAL A 267 -4.41 2.98 -22.64
N VAL A 268 -5.62 3.32 -23.10
CA VAL A 268 -6.85 3.14 -22.32
C VAL A 268 -7.56 1.89 -22.82
N CYS A 269 -7.78 0.93 -21.92
CA CYS A 269 -8.49 -0.31 -22.18
C CYS A 269 -9.76 -0.38 -21.34
N PRO A 270 -10.93 -0.01 -21.91
CA PRO A 270 -12.18 0.07 -21.19
C PRO A 270 -12.79 -1.29 -20.84
N VAL A 271 -12.31 -2.39 -21.46
CA VAL A 271 -12.79 -3.75 -21.17
C VAL A 271 -11.77 -4.48 -20.29
N ASN A 272 -12.28 -5.35 -19.42
CA ASN A 272 -11.43 -6.12 -18.51
C ASN A 272 -10.51 -7.06 -19.30
N GLU A 273 -9.22 -7.07 -18.97
CA GLU A 273 -8.19 -7.99 -19.50
C GLU A 273 -7.93 -7.90 -21.02
N GLU A 274 -8.01 -6.71 -21.62
CA GLU A 274 -7.74 -6.57 -23.06
C GLU A 274 -6.25 -6.82 -23.41
N LEU A 275 -6.02 -7.63 -24.46
CA LEU A 275 -4.69 -8.04 -24.92
C LEU A 275 -3.85 -6.91 -25.55
N ASN A 276 -4.43 -5.73 -25.79
CA ASN A 276 -3.70 -4.54 -26.24
C ASN A 276 -3.18 -3.68 -25.05
N CYS A 277 -3.47 -4.08 -23.81
CA CYS A 277 -2.96 -3.48 -22.58
C CYS A 277 -1.99 -4.42 -21.84
N SER A 278 -1.75 -4.20 -20.55
CA SER A 278 -0.77 -4.98 -19.76
C SER A 278 -1.04 -6.48 -19.80
N THR A 279 -2.31 -6.93 -19.90
CA THR A 279 -2.66 -8.36 -20.01
C THR A 279 -1.98 -9.04 -21.20
N GLY A 280 -1.80 -8.34 -22.32
CA GLY A 280 -1.09 -8.86 -23.48
C GLY A 280 0.43 -8.68 -23.43
N SER A 281 0.93 -7.90 -22.48
CA SER A 281 2.38 -7.78 -22.26
C SER A 281 2.92 -9.10 -21.73
N SER A 282 4.01 -9.58 -22.34
CA SER A 282 4.68 -10.79 -21.88
C SER A 282 5.45 -10.48 -20.60
N VAL A 283 4.78 -10.51 -19.44
CA VAL A 283 5.47 -10.49 -18.14
C VAL A 283 6.42 -11.68 -18.13
N PRO A 284 7.74 -11.47 -18.11
CA PRO A 284 8.69 -12.55 -18.24
C PRO A 284 8.88 -13.24 -16.89
N TRP A 285 7.85 -13.98 -16.45
CA TRP A 285 7.79 -14.67 -15.14
C TRP A 285 9.01 -15.53 -14.83
N THR A 286 9.68 -16.05 -15.88
CA THR A 286 10.88 -16.90 -15.77
C THR A 286 12.21 -16.13 -15.77
N GLN A 287 12.19 -14.80 -15.90
CA GLN A 287 13.39 -13.95 -15.96
C GLN A 287 13.67 -13.19 -14.66
N PHE A 288 12.80 -13.30 -13.65
CA PHE A 288 13.03 -12.66 -12.36
C PHE A 288 13.94 -13.53 -11.48
N ASP A 289 15.24 -13.23 -11.51
CA ASP A 289 16.25 -13.89 -10.66
C ASP A 289 16.14 -13.50 -9.17
N SER A 290 15.30 -12.52 -8.83
CA SER A 290 15.10 -12.04 -7.46
C SER A 290 13.73 -11.38 -7.25
N VAL A 291 13.30 -11.30 -5.99
CA VAL A 291 12.12 -10.51 -5.58
C VAL A 291 12.28 -9.03 -5.93
N THR A 292 13.51 -8.51 -5.93
CA THR A 292 13.77 -7.10 -6.27
C THR A 292 13.40 -6.80 -7.73
N SER A 293 13.78 -7.66 -8.67
CA SER A 293 13.44 -7.48 -10.08
C SER A 293 11.96 -7.71 -10.36
N LEU A 294 11.30 -8.60 -9.61
CA LEU A 294 9.84 -8.79 -9.68
C LEU A 294 9.07 -7.50 -9.30
N MET A 295 9.62 -6.72 -8.37
CA MET A 295 8.99 -5.54 -7.79
C MET A 295 9.43 -4.21 -8.42
N GLU A 296 10.29 -4.24 -9.44
CA GLU A 296 10.91 -3.04 -10.02
C GLU A 296 9.86 -2.09 -10.58
N ASP A 297 9.07 -2.53 -11.56
CA ASP A 297 7.98 -1.75 -12.14
C ASP A 297 6.84 -1.54 -11.16
N HIS A 298 6.66 -2.45 -10.20
CA HIS A 298 5.67 -2.29 -9.14
C HIS A 298 6.01 -1.18 -8.12
N ARG A 299 7.24 -0.67 -8.14
CA ARG A 299 7.70 0.45 -7.30
C ARG A 299 7.87 1.73 -8.10
N GLY A 300 7.92 1.64 -9.43
CA GLY A 300 8.08 2.76 -10.34
C GLY A 300 6.76 3.11 -10.98
N TYR A 301 6.20 4.28 -10.69
CA TYR A 301 5.02 4.77 -11.42
C TYR A 301 5.25 6.24 -11.82
N PHE A 302 4.98 6.54 -13.10
CA PHE A 302 5.30 7.83 -13.72
C PHE A 302 6.80 8.15 -13.56
N LYS A 303 7.15 9.17 -12.76
CA LYS A 303 8.55 9.54 -12.45
C LYS A 303 9.01 9.08 -11.06
N TYR A 304 8.12 8.49 -10.28
CA TYR A 304 8.34 8.23 -8.86
C TYR A 304 8.78 6.79 -8.65
N ASN A 305 9.73 6.62 -7.73
CA ASN A 305 10.09 5.32 -7.20
C ASN A 305 9.75 5.30 -5.71
N LEU A 306 8.90 4.36 -5.31
CA LEU A 306 8.39 4.22 -3.95
C LEU A 306 9.51 4.08 -2.90
N GLU A 307 10.63 3.42 -3.22
CA GLU A 307 11.74 3.21 -2.26
C GLU A 307 12.41 4.51 -1.84
N VAL A 308 12.46 5.49 -2.74
CA VAL A 308 13.09 6.79 -2.52
C VAL A 308 12.07 7.92 -2.37
N PHE A 309 10.77 7.63 -2.53
CA PHE A 309 9.73 8.64 -2.53
C PHE A 309 9.67 9.44 -1.22
N CYS A 310 9.84 8.76 -0.09
CA CYS A 310 9.79 9.36 1.24
C CYS A 310 11.17 9.84 1.74
N HIS A 311 12.25 9.62 0.99
CA HIS A 311 13.62 9.88 1.45
C HIS A 311 13.85 11.37 1.77
N ASP A 312 13.25 12.25 0.95
CA ASP A 312 13.36 13.71 1.09
C ASP A 312 12.23 14.31 1.94
N TRP A 313 11.29 13.51 2.45
CA TRP A 313 10.20 13.96 3.33
C TRP A 313 10.67 14.08 4.79
N THR A 314 11.89 14.60 5.00
CA THR A 314 12.45 14.92 6.31
C THR A 314 11.97 16.30 6.76
N LEU A 315 11.67 16.47 8.06
CA LEU A 315 11.24 17.73 8.69
C LEU A 315 12.30 18.86 8.69
N ASP A 316 13.27 18.83 7.77
CA ASP A 316 14.44 19.71 7.74
C ASP A 316 14.18 21.09 7.10
N ASP A 317 12.97 21.38 6.62
CA ASP A 317 12.65 22.69 6.00
C ASP A 317 11.77 23.61 6.88
N LEU A 318 11.66 23.33 8.18
CA LEU A 318 11.27 24.34 9.15
C LEU A 318 12.49 24.74 9.96
N THR A 319 13.05 25.91 9.63
CA THR A 319 14.14 26.55 10.38
C THR A 319 13.71 26.80 11.82
N VAL A 320 13.87 25.81 12.69
CA VAL A 320 13.82 26.00 14.14
C VAL A 320 15.24 26.30 14.58
N THR A 321 15.48 27.55 14.96
CA THR A 321 16.69 27.98 15.67
C THR A 321 17.02 26.98 16.78
N PRO A 322 18.26 26.45 16.85
CA PRO A 322 18.59 25.39 17.79
C PRO A 322 18.54 25.93 19.22
N THR A 323 17.49 25.58 19.95
CA THR A 323 17.45 25.72 21.40
C THR A 323 18.43 24.69 22.00
N PRO A 324 19.20 25.02 23.05
CA PRO A 324 20.23 24.14 23.56
C PRO A 324 19.66 22.80 24.03
N ILE A 325 20.33 21.72 23.63
CA ILE A 325 20.08 20.36 24.09
C ILE A 325 20.12 20.35 25.63
N PRO A 326 19.04 19.96 26.33
CA PRO A 326 19.13 19.65 27.75
C PRO A 326 20.03 18.42 27.90
N SER A 327 21.06 18.57 28.73
CA SER A 327 21.91 17.47 29.15
C SER A 327 21.11 16.45 29.96
N SER A 328 21.40 15.16 29.69
CA SER A 328 21.03 13.91 30.37
C SER A 328 19.67 13.26 30.03
N PHE A 329 19.71 12.25 29.14
CA PHE A 329 18.84 11.07 29.20
C PHE A 329 19.61 9.81 28.80
N ASP A 330 19.54 8.79 29.67
CA ASP A 330 20.24 7.51 29.55
C ASP A 330 19.92 6.79 28.23
N TYR A 331 20.95 6.31 27.54
CA TYR A 331 20.78 5.44 26.38
C TYR A 331 20.08 4.13 26.78
N PRO A 332 19.29 3.50 25.90
CA PRO A 332 18.73 2.18 26.19
C PRO A 332 19.88 1.19 26.43
N VAL A 333 19.72 0.33 27.42
CA VAL A 333 20.70 -0.72 27.70
C VAL A 333 20.42 -1.88 26.76
N LEU A 334 21.44 -2.28 26.00
CA LEU A 334 21.41 -3.47 25.17
C LEU A 334 22.19 -4.59 25.86
N GLU A 335 21.52 -5.73 26.03
CA GLU A 335 22.13 -6.97 26.51
C GLU A 335 22.05 -8.02 25.40
N LEU A 336 23.15 -8.73 25.13
CA LEU A 336 23.24 -9.77 24.11
C LEU A 336 23.66 -11.09 24.75
N ASN A 337 22.90 -12.14 24.50
CA ASN A 337 23.20 -13.49 24.96
C ASN A 337 23.25 -14.46 23.78
N VAL A 338 24.35 -15.20 23.65
CA VAL A 338 24.47 -16.27 22.66
C VAL A 338 23.75 -17.51 23.21
N THR A 339 22.66 -17.90 22.57
CA THR A 339 21.79 -18.97 23.10
C THR A 339 22.14 -20.33 22.56
N ASN A 340 22.53 -20.45 21.28
CA ASN A 340 22.88 -21.72 20.64
C ASN A 340 23.99 -21.54 19.60
N LYS A 341 24.81 -22.58 19.42
CA LYS A 341 25.82 -22.68 18.36
C LYS A 341 25.67 -24.01 17.61
N TRP A 342 25.73 -23.98 16.28
CA TRP A 342 25.65 -25.18 15.44
C TRP A 342 26.47 -25.02 14.16
N TYR A 343 26.72 -26.13 13.48
CA TYR A 343 27.49 -26.18 12.24
C TYR A 343 26.60 -26.65 11.09
N ALA A 344 26.57 -25.90 9.98
CA ALA A 344 25.82 -26.26 8.78
C ALA A 344 26.54 -25.74 7.53
N GLY A 345 26.57 -26.54 6.45
CA GLY A 345 27.09 -26.09 5.15
C GLY A 345 28.52 -25.53 5.15
N GLY A 346 29.40 -25.98 6.06
CA GLY A 346 30.78 -25.48 6.14
C GLY A 346 31.01 -24.36 7.17
N PHE A 347 29.95 -23.77 7.73
CA PHE A 347 30.03 -22.57 8.57
C PHE A 347 29.51 -22.82 10.00
N ASN A 348 30.10 -22.11 10.97
CA ASN A 348 29.63 -22.08 12.35
C ASN A 348 28.60 -20.95 12.52
N TYR A 349 27.40 -21.28 12.97
CA TYR A 349 26.34 -20.33 13.25
C TYR A 349 26.13 -20.16 14.75
N SER A 350 25.71 -18.96 15.14
CA SER A 350 25.30 -18.62 16.49
C SER A 350 23.94 -17.92 16.45
N ASN A 351 23.01 -18.39 17.28
CA ASN A 351 21.77 -17.68 17.59
C ASN A 351 22.07 -16.70 18.71
N VAL A 352 21.78 -15.44 18.47
CA VAL A 352 21.92 -14.36 19.45
C VAL A 352 20.52 -13.92 19.82
N VAL A 353 20.22 -13.91 21.12
CA VAL A 353 19.02 -13.26 21.66
C VAL A 353 19.48 -12.00 22.36
N GLY A 354 18.94 -10.87 21.92
CA GLY A 354 19.21 -9.56 22.48
C GLY A 354 18.00 -8.98 23.18
N THR A 355 18.25 -8.15 24.18
CA THR A 355 17.23 -7.44 24.93
C THR A 355 17.58 -5.96 24.98
N ILE A 356 16.65 -5.11 24.57
CA ILE A 356 16.77 -3.65 24.65
C ILE A 356 15.84 -3.15 25.75
N LYS A 357 16.37 -2.44 26.73
CA LYS A 357 15.58 -1.85 27.81
C LYS A 357 15.61 -0.33 27.74
N ASN A 358 14.43 0.30 27.66
CA ASN A 358 14.31 1.75 27.79
C ASN A 358 14.34 2.14 29.27
N ASN A 359 15.54 2.46 29.79
CA ASN A 359 15.72 2.97 31.15
C ASN A 359 15.64 4.50 31.26
N GLY A 360 15.38 5.19 30.13
CA GLY A 360 15.19 6.63 30.12
C GLY A 360 13.90 7.05 30.82
N THR A 361 13.74 8.36 31.05
CA THR A 361 12.51 8.90 31.65
C THR A 361 11.39 9.09 30.62
N ASP A 362 11.73 9.02 29.33
CA ASP A 362 10.87 9.31 28.20
C ASP A 362 10.74 8.09 27.29
N ASP A 363 9.68 8.08 26.49
CA ASP A 363 9.48 7.06 25.47
C ASP A 363 10.47 7.26 24.31
N ILE A 364 10.98 6.17 23.74
CA ILE A 364 11.91 6.22 22.62
C ILE A 364 11.13 5.94 21.34
N VAL A 365 11.18 6.89 20.41
CA VAL A 365 10.51 6.81 19.10
C VAL A 365 11.55 6.56 18.01
N ASN A 366 11.29 5.57 17.16
CA ASN A 366 12.08 5.11 16.01
C ASN A 366 13.59 5.01 16.28
N PRO A 367 14.01 4.24 17.30
CA PRO A 367 15.43 4.10 17.56
C PRO A 367 16.14 3.38 16.42
N VAL A 368 17.27 3.93 16.02
CA VAL A 368 18.18 3.31 15.05
C VAL A 368 19.47 2.95 15.75
N TRP A 369 19.98 1.75 15.50
CA TRP A 369 21.28 1.30 15.99
C TRP A 369 22.20 0.90 14.85
N THR A 370 23.50 1.05 15.06
CA THR A 370 24.52 0.47 14.20
C THR A 370 25.32 -0.55 14.99
N SER A 371 25.76 -1.62 14.34
CA SER A 371 26.69 -2.59 14.96
C SER A 371 28.13 -2.36 14.50
N THR A 372 29.09 -2.56 15.40
CA THR A 372 30.53 -2.56 15.08
C THR A 372 31.15 -3.88 15.54
N PRO A 373 31.67 -4.71 14.63
CA PRO A 373 31.58 -4.58 13.15
C PRO A 373 30.14 -4.74 12.64
N ASN A 374 29.88 -4.33 11.39
CA ASN A 374 28.60 -4.58 10.72
C ASN A 374 28.28 -6.07 10.72
N ILE A 375 27.03 -6.44 11.05
CA ILE A 375 26.57 -7.82 11.09
C ILE A 375 25.55 -8.01 9.97
N VAL A 376 25.79 -8.97 9.08
CA VAL A 376 24.79 -9.39 8.08
C VAL A 376 24.01 -10.58 8.68
N PRO A 377 22.75 -10.40 9.12
CA PRO A 377 21.99 -11.47 9.74
C PRO A 377 21.41 -12.42 8.67
N ILE A 378 21.29 -13.71 8.98
CA ILE A 378 20.76 -14.73 8.06
C ILE A 378 19.35 -15.20 8.46
N GLY A 379 18.89 -14.80 9.65
CA GLY A 379 17.53 -14.98 10.15
C GLY A 379 17.33 -14.05 11.34
N MET A 380 16.13 -13.52 11.53
CA MET A 380 15.92 -12.41 12.46
C MET A 380 14.48 -12.29 12.95
N PHE A 381 14.32 -11.81 14.18
CA PHE A 381 13.05 -11.53 14.83
C PHE A 381 13.22 -10.31 15.74
N GLY A 382 12.25 -9.40 15.78
CA GLY A 382 12.29 -8.24 16.70
C GLY A 382 13.03 -7.01 16.17
N LEU A 383 13.82 -7.13 15.10
CA LEU A 383 14.54 -6.03 14.43
C LEU A 383 14.39 -6.10 12.89
N THR A 384 14.67 -5.00 12.20
CA THR A 384 14.81 -4.92 10.73
C THR A 384 16.09 -4.16 10.34
N PRO A 385 16.95 -4.69 9.46
CA PRO A 385 18.12 -3.99 8.97
C PRO A 385 17.75 -3.12 7.77
N THR A 386 18.40 -1.96 7.68
CA THR A 386 18.45 -1.10 6.50
C THR A 386 19.91 -0.82 6.20
N VAL A 387 20.31 -0.77 4.93
CA VAL A 387 21.71 -0.53 4.55
C VAL A 387 21.83 0.89 4.02
N VAL A 388 22.65 1.72 4.67
CA VAL A 388 22.95 3.09 4.25
C VAL A 388 24.46 3.22 4.10
N ASN A 389 24.94 3.51 2.89
CA ASN A 389 26.37 3.65 2.60
C ASN A 389 27.23 2.45 3.07
N GLY A 390 26.68 1.24 2.98
CA GLY A 390 27.35 0.01 3.42
C GLY A 390 27.35 -0.21 4.94
N ILE A 391 26.68 0.65 5.72
CA ILE A 391 26.46 0.48 7.17
C ILE A 391 25.07 -0.09 7.41
N ILE A 392 24.99 -1.08 8.31
CA ILE A 392 23.74 -1.74 8.66
C ILE A 392 23.11 -1.01 9.84
N ASN A 393 21.96 -0.41 9.59
CA ASN A 393 21.12 0.30 10.53
C ASN A 393 19.98 -0.60 10.98
N TRP A 394 19.98 -0.97 12.25
CA TRP A 394 18.97 -1.80 12.90
C TRP A 394 17.82 -0.94 13.41
N ARG A 395 16.59 -1.35 13.13
CA ARG A 395 15.36 -0.73 13.62
C ARG A 395 14.51 -1.77 14.33
N LEU A 396 13.59 -1.33 15.18
CA LEU A 396 12.63 -2.24 15.83
C LEU A 396 11.66 -2.84 14.82
N SER A 397 11.33 -4.12 15.03
CA SER A 397 10.31 -4.83 14.29
C SER A 397 9.63 -5.85 15.20
N PRO A 398 8.70 -5.42 16.07
CA PRO A 398 7.88 -6.35 16.83
C PRO A 398 7.21 -7.36 15.90
N ALA A 399 6.98 -8.58 16.41
CA ALA A 399 6.38 -9.71 15.72
C ALA A 399 5.10 -9.34 14.95
N GLY A 400 5.23 -8.94 13.69
CA GLY A 400 4.11 -8.51 12.83
C GLY A 400 3.42 -7.22 13.30
N SER A 401 4.15 -6.22 13.81
CA SER A 401 3.59 -4.87 14.02
C SER A 401 4.66 -3.78 14.01
N TYR A 402 4.47 -2.71 13.23
CA TYR A 402 5.39 -1.55 13.14
C TYR A 402 5.31 -0.55 14.31
N THR A 403 5.16 -0.98 15.56
CA THR A 403 5.31 -0.01 16.65
C THR A 403 6.79 0.38 16.78
N GLN A 404 7.14 1.52 16.17
CA GLN A 404 8.44 2.19 16.28
C GLN A 404 8.60 2.89 17.64
N PHE A 405 8.04 2.32 18.70
CA PHE A 405 7.86 2.99 19.98
C PHE A 405 8.28 2.06 21.12
N MET A 406 9.22 2.50 21.95
CA MET A 406 9.55 1.85 23.21
C MET A 406 9.09 2.73 24.38
N PRO A 407 7.97 2.37 25.05
CA PRO A 407 7.54 3.07 26.25
C PRO A 407 8.66 3.12 27.30
N ARG A 408 8.68 4.17 28.13
CA ARG A 408 9.64 4.24 29.23
C ARG A 408 9.48 3.02 30.14
N GLY A 409 10.59 2.42 30.54
CA GLY A 409 10.61 1.21 31.35
C GLY A 409 10.28 -0.08 30.59
N SER A 410 10.00 -0.03 29.29
CA SER A 410 9.72 -1.23 28.49
C SER A 410 11.00 -2.00 28.15
N THR A 411 10.81 -3.29 27.89
CA THR A 411 11.86 -4.21 27.44
C THR A 411 11.42 -4.88 26.15
N LEU A 412 12.27 -4.86 25.13
CA LEU A 412 12.05 -5.53 23.85
C LEU A 412 13.08 -6.64 23.68
N THR A 413 12.61 -7.83 23.30
CA THR A 413 13.47 -8.97 22.97
C THR A 413 13.53 -9.15 21.46
N PHE A 414 14.73 -9.38 20.95
CA PHE A 414 14.97 -9.68 19.54
C PHE A 414 15.93 -10.85 19.41
N SER A 415 16.01 -11.43 18.23
CA SER A 415 17.00 -12.46 17.93
C SER A 415 17.50 -12.37 16.50
N PHE A 416 18.73 -12.83 16.28
CA PHE A 416 19.28 -13.00 14.93
C PHE A 416 20.28 -14.15 14.87
N THR A 417 20.44 -14.70 13.67
CA THR A 417 21.44 -15.72 13.34
C THR A 417 22.63 -15.07 12.66
N SER A 418 23.83 -15.36 13.16
CA SER A 418 25.09 -14.87 12.59
C SER A 418 26.11 -15.99 12.44
N ASN A 419 26.95 -15.93 11.41
CA ASN A 419 28.04 -16.87 11.15
C ASN A 419 29.43 -16.32 11.54
N THR A 420 29.48 -15.17 12.22
CA THR A 420 30.74 -14.58 12.73
C THR A 420 30.92 -14.86 14.22
N THR A 421 32.19 -14.99 14.63
CA THR A 421 32.61 -15.18 16.03
C THR A 421 33.17 -13.89 16.65
N GLN A 422 33.16 -12.77 15.92
CA GLN A 422 33.67 -11.50 16.41
C GLN A 422 32.75 -10.92 17.48
N PRO A 423 33.28 -10.25 18.52
CA PRO A 423 32.45 -9.49 19.44
C PRO A 423 31.81 -8.30 18.73
N TRP A 424 30.60 -7.93 19.12
CA TRP A 424 29.87 -6.81 18.55
C TRP A 424 29.51 -5.79 19.61
N THR A 425 29.55 -4.52 19.24
CA THR A 425 28.91 -3.44 20.00
C THR A 425 27.78 -2.88 19.17
N PHE A 426 26.71 -2.45 19.82
CA PHE A 426 25.65 -1.69 19.17
C PHE A 426 25.63 -0.28 19.74
N THR A 427 25.42 0.69 18.89
CA THR A 427 25.37 2.10 19.27
C THR A 427 24.11 2.71 18.70
N ARG A 428 23.32 3.38 19.55
CA ARG A 428 22.16 4.13 19.08
C ARG A 428 22.67 5.36 18.32
N ILE A 429 22.19 5.54 17.10
CA ILE A 429 22.48 6.72 16.28
C ILE A 429 21.27 7.65 16.26
N LYS A 430 21.51 8.92 15.95
CA LYS A 430 20.45 9.92 15.81
C LYS A 430 19.70 9.75 14.50
#